data_AF-A0A1H3N2Z8-F1
#
_entry.id   AF-A0A1H3N2Z8-F1
#
_cell.length_a   1.000
_cell.length_b   1.000
_cell.length_c   1.000
_cell.angle_alpha   90.00
_cell.angle_beta   90.00
_cell.angle_gamma   90.00
#
_symmetry.space_group_name_H-M   'P 1'
#
loop_
_entity.id
_entity.type
_entity.pdbx_description
1 polymer ?
#
loop_
_entity_poly.entity_id
_entity_poly.type
_entity_poly.pdbx_seq_one_letter_code
_entity_poly.pdbx_strand_id
1 'polypeptide(L)'
;MNAKTEKLLCKEIKPKILYYGMPIYLLSTLDEDGTTNISPMSSSWALGNYVILGIGLGGKSIENLERNRECVINLPSSSQWKQVEKIAPYTGLEHVPVYKQEMGYTYQKDKFALAGLTPLDSKFVKPQRIKECPLQIETIVKQIRIPEYDPFFAIVETEVVHVHAHEEIILGENHIDPQKWSPLFYNFRHYFSIGEELGKNYRAES
;
A
#
# COMPACT_ATOMS: atom_id res chain seq x y z
N MET A 1 37.42 -17.66 35.41
CA MET A 1 36.01 -17.20 35.33
C MET A 1 35.47 -17.64 33.98
N ASN A 2 34.71 -18.73 33.95
CA ASN A 2 34.17 -19.29 32.71
C ASN A 2 32.92 -18.52 32.31
N ALA A 3 33.03 -17.72 31.25
CA ALA A 3 31.87 -17.21 30.53
C ALA A 3 31.14 -18.43 29.96
N LYS A 4 30.01 -18.82 30.57
CA LYS A 4 29.06 -19.73 29.94
C LYS A 4 28.61 -19.04 28.66
N THR A 5 29.03 -19.56 27.51
CA THR A 5 28.46 -19.18 26.22
C THR A 5 26.98 -19.56 26.27
N GLU A 6 26.10 -18.60 26.55
CA GLU A 6 24.66 -18.80 26.42
C GLU A 6 24.40 -19.23 24.98
N LYS A 7 23.97 -20.48 24.83
CA LYS A 7 23.68 -21.04 23.52
C LYS A 7 22.53 -20.24 22.93
N LEU A 8 22.80 -19.48 21.87
CA LEU A 8 21.79 -18.74 21.12
C LEU A 8 20.66 -19.73 20.75
N LEU A 9 19.47 -19.53 21.30
CA LEU A 9 18.30 -20.36 21.00
C LEU A 9 17.69 -19.90 19.67
N CYS A 10 18.38 -20.23 18.58
CA CYS A 10 17.92 -19.96 17.23
C CYS A 10 17.50 -21.27 16.54
N LYS A 11 16.40 -21.22 15.79
CA LYS A 11 15.91 -22.34 14.97
C LYS A 11 15.71 -21.86 13.53
N GLU A 12 16.20 -22.64 12.59
CA GLU A 12 15.94 -22.42 11.17
C GLU A 12 14.49 -22.76 10.82
N ILE A 13 13.80 -21.82 10.19
CA ILE A 13 12.42 -21.97 9.71
C ILE A 13 12.28 -21.36 8.31
N LYS A 14 11.23 -21.74 7.59
CA LYS A 14 10.87 -21.17 6.28
C LYS A 14 9.45 -20.61 6.34
N PRO A 15 9.28 -19.31 6.68
CA PRO A 15 7.97 -18.67 6.70
C PRO A 15 7.31 -18.69 5.31
N LYS A 16 5.98 -18.85 5.26
CA LYS A 16 5.23 -18.85 3.98
C LYS A 16 5.13 -17.46 3.35
N ILE A 17 5.33 -16.41 4.14
CA ILE A 17 5.29 -15.01 3.71
C ILE A 17 6.36 -14.24 4.48
N LEU A 18 6.89 -13.18 3.88
CA LEU A 18 7.95 -12.34 4.45
C LEU A 18 7.46 -10.92 4.75
N TYR A 19 6.21 -10.79 5.19
CA TYR A 19 5.63 -9.52 5.57
C TYR A 19 5.78 -9.29 7.08
N TYR A 20 6.94 -8.82 7.51
CA TYR A 20 7.31 -8.67 8.92
C TYR A 20 6.96 -7.29 9.52
N GLY A 21 6.16 -6.49 8.82
CA GLY A 21 5.71 -5.16 9.29
C GLY A 21 5.78 -4.11 8.19
N MET A 22 4.85 -4.18 7.24
CA MET A 22 4.81 -3.24 6.11
C MET A 22 3.57 -2.36 6.19
N PRO A 23 3.69 -1.04 5.92
CA PRO A 23 2.52 -0.19 5.78
C PRO A 23 1.61 -0.68 4.66
N ILE A 24 0.31 -0.71 4.93
CA ILE A 24 -0.70 -0.95 3.90
C ILE A 24 -0.96 0.36 3.16
N TYR A 25 -1.20 0.24 1.86
CA TYR A 25 -1.74 1.30 1.02
C TYR A 25 -2.88 0.75 0.16
N LEU A 26 -3.82 1.63 -0.19
CA LEU A 26 -4.84 1.40 -1.19
C LEU A 26 -4.41 2.12 -2.48
N LEU A 27 -4.07 1.33 -3.49
CA LEU A 27 -3.61 1.84 -4.78
C LEU A 27 -4.81 2.15 -5.68
N SER A 28 -5.03 3.44 -5.97
CA SER A 28 -5.99 3.89 -6.96
C SER A 28 -5.37 3.88 -8.36
N THR A 29 -6.08 3.29 -9.32
CA THR A 29 -5.67 3.15 -10.73
C THR A 29 -6.87 3.38 -11.65
N LEU A 30 -6.64 3.71 -12.93
CA LEU A 30 -7.71 4.03 -13.87
C LEU A 30 -8.15 2.82 -14.72
N ASP A 31 -9.43 2.46 -14.64
CA ASP A 31 -10.05 1.48 -15.52
C ASP A 31 -10.22 2.04 -16.95
N GLU A 32 -10.54 1.17 -17.91
CA GLU A 32 -10.68 1.51 -19.33
C GLU A 32 -11.79 2.53 -19.59
N ASP A 33 -12.83 2.53 -18.76
CA ASP A 33 -13.99 3.43 -18.83
C ASP A 33 -13.75 4.76 -18.09
N GLY A 34 -12.56 4.97 -17.53
CA GLY A 34 -12.21 6.17 -16.78
C GLY A 34 -12.64 6.15 -15.31
N THR A 35 -13.25 5.06 -14.81
CA THR A 35 -13.53 4.91 -13.38
C THR A 35 -12.27 4.51 -12.61
N THR A 36 -12.27 4.72 -11.28
CA THR A 36 -11.12 4.40 -10.43
C THR A 36 -11.29 3.03 -9.75
N ASN A 37 -10.33 2.13 -9.98
CA ASN A 37 -10.18 0.88 -9.24
C ASN A 37 -9.22 1.05 -8.05
N ILE A 38 -9.59 0.53 -6.88
CA ILE A 38 -8.78 0.55 -5.64
C ILE A 38 -8.28 -0.86 -5.27
N SER A 39 -6.99 -1.04 -4.99
CA SER A 39 -6.44 -2.36 -4.58
C SER A 39 -5.61 -2.25 -3.31
N PRO A 40 -5.89 -3.05 -2.26
CA PRO A 40 -5.06 -3.09 -1.07
C PRO A 40 -3.73 -3.80 -1.36
N MET A 41 -2.64 -3.20 -0.91
CA MET A 41 -1.27 -3.68 -1.10
C MET A 41 -0.40 -3.29 0.10
N SER A 42 0.74 -3.95 0.25
CA SER A 42 1.68 -3.67 1.36
C SER A 42 3.16 -3.85 0.98
N SER A 43 3.49 -4.16 -0.27
CA SER A 43 4.88 -4.15 -0.75
C SER A 43 5.22 -2.77 -1.30
N SER A 44 5.91 -1.95 -0.50
CA SER A 44 6.43 -0.65 -0.94
C SER A 44 7.63 -0.18 -0.13
N TRP A 45 8.43 0.70 -0.72
CA TRP A 45 9.43 1.52 -0.02
C TRP A 45 9.59 2.87 -0.72
N ALA A 46 10.09 3.87 -0.01
CA ALA A 46 10.28 5.23 -0.54
C ALA A 46 11.74 5.67 -0.43
N LEU A 47 12.20 6.44 -1.42
CA LEU A 47 13.53 7.07 -1.42
C LEU A 47 13.51 8.37 -2.25
N GLY A 48 13.83 9.49 -1.61
CA GLY A 48 13.69 10.81 -2.25
C GLY A 48 12.24 11.06 -2.67
N ASN A 49 12.04 11.45 -3.92
CA ASN A 49 10.70 11.68 -4.50
C ASN A 49 10.12 10.44 -5.19
N TYR A 50 10.61 9.24 -4.87
CA TYR A 50 10.16 8.00 -5.50
C TYR A 50 9.55 7.05 -4.49
N VAL A 51 8.49 6.36 -4.91
CA VAL A 51 7.92 5.23 -4.20
C VAL A 51 7.95 4.02 -5.12
N ILE A 52 8.54 2.93 -4.66
CA ILE A 52 8.66 1.69 -5.42
C ILE A 52 7.66 0.70 -4.87
N LEU A 53 6.87 0.11 -5.77
CA LEU A 53 5.76 -0.79 -5.45
C LEU A 53 6.06 -2.20 -5.96
N GLY A 54 5.84 -3.19 -5.11
CA GLY A 54 5.79 -4.60 -5.52
C GLY A 54 4.35 -4.99 -5.81
N ILE A 55 4.05 -5.38 -7.05
CA ILE A 55 2.67 -5.70 -7.47
C ILE A 55 2.63 -7.10 -8.07
N GLY A 56 1.78 -7.97 -7.52
CA GLY A 56 1.53 -9.29 -8.10
C GLY A 56 0.78 -9.18 -9.44
N LEU A 57 1.18 -9.98 -10.43
CA LEU A 57 0.58 -9.96 -11.76
C LEU A 57 -0.85 -10.56 -11.80
N GLY A 58 -1.54 -10.38 -12.93
CA GLY A 58 -2.90 -10.88 -13.19
C GLY A 58 -3.99 -10.22 -12.34
N GLY A 59 -3.77 -8.97 -11.95
CA GLY A 59 -4.75 -8.16 -11.22
C GLY A 59 -5.03 -6.84 -11.93
N LYS A 60 -6.21 -6.27 -11.67
CA LYS A 60 -6.66 -5.07 -12.37
C LYS A 60 -5.69 -3.88 -12.24
N SER A 61 -5.06 -3.72 -11.09
CA SER A 61 -4.12 -2.60 -10.88
C SER A 61 -2.91 -2.65 -11.82
N ILE A 62 -2.31 -3.82 -12.10
CA ILE A 62 -1.14 -3.85 -12.99
C ILE A 62 -1.56 -3.59 -14.44
N GLU A 63 -2.68 -4.15 -14.89
CA GLU A 63 -3.25 -3.88 -16.23
C GLU A 63 -3.54 -2.40 -16.42
N ASN A 64 -4.11 -1.76 -15.39
CA ASN A 64 -4.39 -0.33 -15.41
C ASN A 64 -3.10 0.49 -15.48
N LEU A 65 -2.05 0.12 -14.74
CA LEU A 65 -0.78 0.85 -14.73
C LEU A 65 0.00 0.72 -16.06
N GLU A 66 -0.08 -0.44 -16.71
CA GLU A 66 0.53 -0.66 -18.02
C GLU A 66 -0.12 0.22 -19.10
N ARG A 67 -1.44 0.42 -19.00
CA ARG A 67 -2.22 1.28 -19.91
C ARG A 67 -2.10 2.77 -19.55
N ASN A 68 -2.20 3.10 -18.26
CA ASN A 68 -2.16 4.45 -17.74
C ASN A 68 -1.18 4.54 -16.58
N ARG A 69 -0.11 5.31 -16.79
CA ARG A 69 1.02 5.46 -15.88
C ARG A 69 0.76 6.41 -14.71
N GLU A 70 -0.48 6.57 -14.29
CA GLU A 70 -0.87 7.43 -13.18
C GLU A 70 -1.51 6.59 -12.07
N CYS A 71 -1.17 6.87 -10.81
CA CYS A 71 -1.82 6.26 -9.66
C CYS A 71 -1.75 7.13 -8.41
N VAL A 72 -2.64 6.81 -7.45
CA VAL A 72 -2.61 7.39 -6.11
C VAL A 72 -2.33 6.29 -5.10
N ILE A 73 -1.34 6.53 -4.24
CA ILE A 73 -1.04 5.70 -3.07
C ILE A 73 -1.78 6.33 -1.89
N ASN A 74 -2.90 5.73 -1.48
CA ASN A 74 -3.66 6.19 -0.32
C ASN A 74 -3.26 5.38 0.90
N LEU A 75 -2.79 6.05 1.95
CA LEU A 75 -2.33 5.41 3.19
C LEU A 75 -3.46 5.47 4.22
N PRO A 76 -4.15 4.35 4.51
CA PRO A 76 -5.13 4.29 5.57
C PRO A 76 -4.48 4.37 6.95
N SER A 77 -5.19 4.98 7.89
CA SER A 77 -4.92 4.82 9.30
C SER A 77 -5.30 3.43 9.80
N SER A 78 -4.78 3.06 10.96
CA SER A 78 -5.10 1.82 11.64
C SER A 78 -6.61 1.62 11.87
N SER A 79 -7.39 2.70 12.02
CA SER A 79 -8.84 2.64 12.19
C SER A 79 -9.60 2.08 10.97
N GLN A 80 -8.98 2.10 9.78
CA GLN A 80 -9.59 1.72 8.51
C GLN A 80 -9.35 0.26 8.11
N TRP A 81 -8.82 -0.57 9.00
CA TRP A 81 -8.49 -1.97 8.69
C TRP A 81 -9.69 -2.78 8.18
N LYS A 82 -10.90 -2.49 8.66
CA LYS A 82 -12.13 -3.19 8.22
C LYS A 82 -12.47 -2.85 6.78
N GLN A 83 -12.30 -1.61 6.36
CA GLN A 83 -12.53 -1.17 4.98
C GLN A 83 -11.52 -1.82 4.04
N VAL A 84 -10.25 -1.89 4.45
CA VAL A 84 -9.19 -2.61 3.72
C VAL A 84 -9.55 -4.09 3.57
N GLU A 85 -9.88 -4.77 4.66
CA GLU A 85 -10.23 -6.21 4.64
C GLU A 85 -11.47 -6.47 3.78
N LYS A 86 -12.47 -5.58 3.83
CA LYS A 86 -13.73 -5.73 3.09
C LYS A 86 -13.52 -5.79 1.57
N ILE A 87 -12.46 -5.18 1.04
CA ILE A 87 -12.14 -5.21 -0.40
C ILE A 87 -11.00 -6.16 -0.75
N ALA A 88 -10.28 -6.71 0.23
CA ALA A 88 -9.14 -7.59 0.04
C ALA A 88 -9.43 -8.86 -0.79
N PRO A 89 -10.58 -9.55 -0.66
CA PRO A 89 -10.85 -10.75 -1.45
C PRO A 89 -11.36 -10.45 -2.87
N TYR A 90 -11.23 -9.20 -3.35
CA TYR A 90 -11.79 -8.79 -4.63
C TYR A 90 -10.77 -8.22 -5.61
N THR A 91 -10.93 -8.56 -6.89
CA THR A 91 -10.24 -7.93 -8.01
C THR A 91 -11.22 -7.15 -8.88
N GLY A 92 -10.76 -6.06 -9.49
CA GLY A 92 -11.53 -5.33 -10.50
C GLY A 92 -11.52 -5.99 -11.89
N LEU A 93 -10.95 -7.20 -12.00
CA LEU A 93 -10.91 -7.97 -13.23
C LEU A 93 -12.13 -8.88 -13.32
N GLU A 94 -12.98 -8.66 -14.33
CA GLU A 94 -14.23 -9.42 -14.51
C GLU A 94 -13.97 -10.91 -14.72
N HIS A 95 -12.99 -11.25 -15.57
CA HIS A 95 -12.51 -12.61 -15.74
C HIS A 95 -11.36 -12.91 -14.78
N VAL A 96 -11.71 -13.26 -13.53
CA VAL A 96 -10.72 -13.58 -12.49
C VAL A 96 -9.88 -14.80 -12.92
N PRO A 97 -8.53 -14.76 -12.90
CA PRO A 97 -7.71 -15.89 -13.29
C PRO A 97 -7.87 -17.07 -12.34
N VAL A 98 -7.78 -18.31 -12.85
CA VAL A 98 -8.03 -19.53 -12.07
C VAL A 98 -7.22 -19.58 -10.77
N TYR A 99 -5.92 -19.30 -10.83
CA TYR A 99 -5.06 -19.31 -9.64
C TYR A 99 -5.49 -18.30 -8.56
N LYS A 100 -6.12 -17.18 -8.96
CA LYS A 100 -6.69 -16.22 -8.01
C LYS A 100 -8.01 -16.69 -7.43
N GLN A 101 -8.84 -17.36 -8.23
CA GLN A 101 -10.07 -17.99 -7.72
C GLN A 101 -9.73 -19.06 -6.66
N GLU A 102 -8.69 -19.87 -6.90
CA GLU A 102 -8.18 -20.86 -5.93
C GLU A 102 -7.67 -20.21 -4.62
N MET A 103 -7.19 -18.97 -4.70
CA MET A 103 -6.83 -18.14 -3.53
C MET A 103 -8.04 -17.45 -2.87
N GLY A 104 -9.25 -17.62 -3.40
CA GLY A 104 -10.49 -17.04 -2.87
C GLY A 104 -10.87 -15.67 -3.44
N TYR A 105 -10.19 -15.19 -4.49
CA TYR A 105 -10.56 -13.91 -5.11
C TYR A 105 -11.82 -14.02 -5.95
N THR A 106 -12.66 -13.00 -5.86
CA THR A 106 -13.85 -12.82 -6.71
C THR A 106 -13.86 -11.45 -7.38
N TYR A 107 -14.71 -11.26 -8.37
CA TYR A 107 -14.83 -9.98 -9.07
C TYR A 107 -15.65 -8.98 -8.27
N GLN A 108 -15.15 -7.74 -8.16
CA GLN A 108 -15.93 -6.58 -7.74
C GLN A 108 -15.36 -5.34 -8.44
N LYS A 109 -16.18 -4.68 -9.27
CA LYS A 109 -15.83 -3.43 -9.93
C LYS A 109 -15.80 -2.26 -8.94
N ASP A 110 -16.94 -1.96 -8.32
CA ASP A 110 -17.07 -0.82 -7.43
C ASP A 110 -16.66 -1.19 -6.00
N LYS A 111 -15.35 -1.08 -5.74
CA LYS A 111 -14.78 -1.31 -4.41
C LYS A 111 -14.93 -0.10 -3.48
N PHE A 112 -15.15 1.11 -4.00
CA PHE A 112 -15.45 2.29 -3.18
C PHE A 112 -16.77 2.10 -2.44
N ALA A 113 -17.84 1.79 -3.17
CA ALA A 113 -19.16 1.55 -2.58
C ALA A 113 -19.13 0.34 -1.64
N LEU A 114 -18.44 -0.74 -2.03
CA LEU A 114 -18.30 -1.92 -1.18
C LEU A 114 -17.63 -1.58 0.17
N ALA A 115 -16.53 -0.82 0.15
CA ALA A 115 -15.81 -0.42 1.37
C ALA A 115 -16.52 0.68 2.18
N GLY A 116 -17.46 1.41 1.57
CA GLY A 116 -17.99 2.66 2.14
C GLY A 116 -16.93 3.77 2.16
N LEU A 117 -16.08 3.81 1.14
CA LEU A 117 -15.05 4.83 0.95
C LEU A 117 -15.53 5.89 -0.03
N THR A 118 -15.13 7.14 0.19
CA THR A 118 -15.56 8.26 -0.65
C THR A 118 -14.48 8.60 -1.67
N PRO A 119 -14.77 8.55 -2.98
CA PRO A 119 -13.85 9.02 -3.99
C PRO A 119 -13.67 10.53 -3.88
N LEU A 120 -12.44 11.00 -4.06
CA LEU A 120 -12.07 12.41 -4.02
C LEU A 120 -11.14 12.73 -5.17
N ASP A 121 -11.41 13.80 -5.92
CA ASP A 121 -10.60 14.12 -7.08
C ASP A 121 -9.14 14.43 -6.71
N SER A 122 -8.25 14.00 -7.59
CA SER A 122 -6.81 14.27 -7.57
C SER A 122 -6.53 15.62 -8.23
N LYS A 123 -5.37 16.20 -7.93
CA LYS A 123 -4.95 17.51 -8.45
C LYS A 123 -4.17 17.40 -9.76
N PHE A 124 -3.32 16.39 -9.90
CA PHE A 124 -2.40 16.22 -11.03
C PHE A 124 -2.60 14.92 -11.81
N VAL A 125 -3.13 13.87 -11.17
CA VAL A 125 -3.41 12.59 -11.81
C VAL A 125 -4.91 12.34 -11.98
N LYS A 126 -5.29 11.41 -12.86
CA LYS A 126 -6.70 11.05 -13.11
C LYS A 126 -7.33 10.13 -12.06
N PRO A 127 -6.65 9.07 -11.54
CA PRO A 127 -7.25 8.21 -10.53
C PRO A 127 -7.65 9.01 -9.29
N GLN A 128 -8.82 8.72 -8.74
CA GLN A 128 -9.34 9.41 -7.56
C GLN A 128 -8.64 8.94 -6.29
N ARG A 129 -8.45 9.88 -5.35
CA ARG A 129 -8.00 9.63 -3.99
C ARG A 129 -9.14 9.07 -3.14
N ILE A 130 -8.78 8.60 -1.95
CA ILE A 130 -9.72 8.11 -0.95
C ILE A 130 -9.80 9.14 0.18
N LYS A 131 -10.96 9.78 0.33
CA LYS A 131 -11.17 10.89 1.28
C LYS A 131 -10.77 10.51 2.70
N GLU A 132 -11.10 9.28 3.12
CA GLU A 132 -10.89 8.81 4.49
C GLU A 132 -9.43 8.50 4.80
N CYS A 133 -8.56 8.24 3.81
CA CYS A 133 -7.15 7.94 4.05
C CYS A 133 -6.41 9.22 4.47
N PRO A 134 -5.73 9.29 5.63
CA PRO A 134 -5.18 10.57 6.09
C PRO A 134 -3.98 11.09 5.30
N LEU A 135 -3.28 10.23 4.56
CA LEU A 135 -2.16 10.61 3.70
C LEU A 135 -2.39 10.02 2.31
N GLN A 136 -2.38 10.84 1.26
CA GLN A 136 -2.52 10.40 -0.12
C GLN A 136 -1.42 10.99 -0.99
N ILE A 137 -0.85 10.16 -1.86
CA ILE A 137 0.31 10.51 -2.67
C ILE A 137 -0.04 10.26 -4.13
N GLU A 138 -0.11 11.32 -4.91
CA GLU A 138 -0.28 11.24 -6.36
C GLU A 138 1.07 10.97 -7.02
N THR A 139 1.11 10.00 -7.93
CA THR A 139 2.36 9.55 -8.56
C THR A 139 2.21 9.25 -10.04
N ILE A 140 3.33 9.35 -10.76
CA ILE A 140 3.48 8.94 -12.15
C ILE A 140 4.46 7.77 -12.22
N VAL A 141 4.06 6.67 -12.85
CA VAL A 141 4.90 5.51 -13.12
C VAL A 141 6.00 5.88 -14.10
N LYS A 142 7.24 5.68 -13.68
CA LYS A 142 8.44 5.84 -14.50
C LYS A 142 8.82 4.55 -15.19
N GLN A 143 8.75 3.43 -14.47
CA GLN A 143 9.14 2.13 -14.98
C GLN A 143 8.29 1.02 -14.38
N ILE A 144 8.00 0.01 -15.21
CA ILE A 144 7.44 -1.27 -14.78
C ILE A 144 8.43 -2.33 -15.23
N ARG A 145 8.94 -3.12 -14.29
CA ARG A 145 9.87 -4.21 -14.57
C ARG A 145 9.36 -5.52 -14.00
N ILE A 146 9.19 -6.51 -14.87
CA ILE A 146 8.92 -7.89 -14.48
C ILE A 146 10.26 -8.62 -14.43
N PRO A 147 10.68 -9.19 -13.29
CA PRO A 147 11.93 -9.95 -13.23
C PRO A 147 11.87 -11.21 -14.08
N GLU A 148 12.94 -11.47 -14.85
CA GLU A 148 13.04 -12.67 -15.70
C GLU A 148 13.03 -13.98 -14.90
N TYR A 149 13.53 -13.93 -13.66
CA TYR A 149 13.63 -15.09 -12.77
C TYR A 149 12.33 -15.40 -12.02
N ASP A 150 11.37 -14.47 -12.01
CA ASP A 150 10.11 -14.63 -11.29
C ASP A 150 9.02 -13.77 -11.95
N PRO A 151 8.24 -14.35 -12.89
CA PRO A 151 7.20 -13.64 -13.60
C PRO A 151 5.90 -13.51 -12.79
N PHE A 152 5.92 -13.68 -11.45
CA PHE A 152 4.71 -13.51 -10.63
C PHE A 152 4.47 -12.07 -10.16
N PHE A 153 5.47 -11.19 -10.25
CA PHE A 153 5.36 -9.82 -9.78
C PHE A 153 6.05 -8.80 -10.69
N ALA A 154 5.61 -7.55 -10.57
CA ALA A 154 6.25 -6.38 -11.15
C ALA A 154 6.86 -5.51 -10.05
N ILE A 155 7.98 -4.88 -10.38
CA ILE A 155 8.58 -3.76 -9.65
C ILE A 155 8.16 -2.50 -10.40
N VAL A 156 7.37 -1.67 -9.75
CA VAL A 156 6.81 -0.44 -10.32
C VAL A 156 7.47 0.75 -9.65
N GLU A 157 8.22 1.53 -10.42
CA GLU A 157 8.89 2.74 -9.97
C GLU A 157 7.98 3.94 -10.23
N THR A 158 7.64 4.69 -9.19
CA THR A 158 6.75 5.86 -9.29
C THR A 158 7.45 7.11 -8.78
N GLU A 159 7.25 8.24 -9.46
CA GLU A 159 7.66 9.56 -9.00
C GLU A 159 6.46 10.26 -8.35
N VAL A 160 6.68 10.80 -7.16
CA VAL A 160 5.71 11.62 -6.42
C VAL A 160 5.55 12.97 -7.11
N VAL A 161 4.32 13.30 -7.49
CA VAL A 161 3.97 14.60 -8.08
C VAL A 161 3.17 15.48 -7.12
N HIS A 162 2.46 14.87 -6.17
CA HIS A 162 1.74 15.62 -5.14
C HIS A 162 1.45 14.79 -3.88
N VAL A 163 1.36 15.47 -2.74
CA VAL A 163 1.02 14.85 -1.45
C VAL A 163 -0.12 15.65 -0.83
N HIS A 164 -1.10 14.93 -0.30
CA HIS A 164 -2.21 15.44 0.48
C HIS A 164 -2.18 14.81 1.85
N ALA A 165 -2.43 15.60 2.89
CA ALA A 165 -2.56 15.11 4.25
C ALA A 165 -3.80 15.74 4.89
N HIS A 166 -4.47 15.00 5.79
CA HIS A 166 -5.48 15.57 6.66
C HIS A 166 -4.83 16.56 7.64
N GLU A 167 -5.49 17.69 7.89
CA GLU A 167 -4.92 18.78 8.70
C GLU A 167 -4.50 18.31 10.10
N GLU A 168 -5.27 17.38 10.69
CA GLU A 168 -4.99 16.89 12.04
C GLU A 168 -3.64 16.17 12.14
N ILE A 169 -3.11 15.57 11.07
CA ILE A 169 -1.82 14.87 11.11
C ILE A 169 -0.64 15.75 10.67
N ILE A 170 -0.87 17.04 10.40
CA ILE A 170 0.18 17.97 9.98
C ILE A 170 0.79 18.66 11.21
N LEU A 171 2.12 18.76 11.22
CA LEU A 171 2.91 19.58 12.12
C LEU A 171 3.53 20.73 11.31
N GLY A 172 3.16 21.98 11.61
CA GLY A 172 3.62 23.14 10.85
C GLY A 172 3.03 23.18 9.43
N GLU A 173 3.87 23.40 8.42
CA GLU A 173 3.41 23.51 7.03
C GLU A 173 3.63 22.24 6.20
N ASN A 174 4.75 21.54 6.39
CA ASN A 174 5.21 20.50 5.46
C ASN A 174 5.61 19.19 6.14
N HIS A 175 5.26 19.00 7.42
CA HIS A 175 5.67 17.83 8.20
C HIS A 175 4.47 17.03 8.68
N ILE A 176 4.62 15.70 8.67
CA ILE A 176 3.64 14.79 9.27
C ILE A 176 4.00 14.62 10.75
N ASP A 177 3.03 14.86 11.63
CA ASP A 177 3.16 14.63 13.07
C ASP A 177 3.17 13.12 13.36
N PRO A 178 4.32 12.53 13.77
CA PRO A 178 4.40 11.10 14.03
C PRO A 178 3.59 10.65 15.25
N GLN A 179 3.17 11.58 16.13
CA GLN A 179 2.32 11.25 17.28
C GLN A 179 0.84 11.13 16.89
N LYS A 180 0.44 11.74 15.77
CA LYS A 180 -0.95 11.73 15.29
C LYS A 180 -1.14 10.81 14.09
N TRP A 181 -0.09 10.64 13.28
CA TRP A 181 -0.10 9.69 12.18
C TRP A 181 -0.06 8.24 12.68
N SER A 182 -1.12 7.48 12.43
CA SER A 182 -1.24 6.08 12.83
C SER A 182 -1.46 5.18 11.61
N PRO A 183 -0.40 4.77 10.89
CA PRO A 183 -0.54 3.90 9.72
C PRO A 183 -1.06 2.51 10.09
N LEU A 184 -1.76 1.89 9.14
CA LEU A 184 -2.13 0.48 9.21
C LEU A 184 -0.99 -0.41 8.71
N PHE A 185 -0.57 -1.40 9.50
CA PHE A 185 0.48 -2.35 9.13
C PHE A 185 -0.07 -3.73 8.82
N TYR A 186 0.51 -4.38 7.81
CA TYR A 186 0.38 -5.81 7.55
C TYR A 186 1.57 -6.57 8.12
N ASN A 187 1.31 -7.48 9.05
CA ASN A 187 2.33 -8.28 9.71
C ASN A 187 1.88 -9.76 9.77
N PHE A 188 2.50 -10.59 8.93
CA PHE A 188 2.19 -12.01 8.77
C PHE A 188 0.68 -12.34 8.64
N ARG A 189 -0.05 -11.65 7.74
CA ARG A 189 -1.52 -11.77 7.57
C ARG A 189 -2.39 -11.25 8.71
N HIS A 190 -1.84 -10.39 9.55
CA HIS A 190 -2.56 -9.71 10.60
C HIS A 190 -2.42 -8.19 10.43
N TYR A 191 -3.40 -7.47 10.92
CA TYR A 191 -3.45 -6.01 10.90
C TYR A 191 -2.99 -5.45 12.25
N PHE A 192 -2.11 -4.46 12.21
CA PHE A 192 -1.59 -3.80 13.41
C PHE A 192 -1.62 -2.27 13.27
N SER A 193 -1.71 -1.58 14.39
CA SER A 193 -1.39 -0.16 14.51
C SER A 193 0.08 0.04 14.90
N ILE A 194 0.55 1.27 14.83
CA ILE A 194 1.79 1.67 15.51
C ILE A 194 1.61 1.55 17.04
N GLY A 195 2.69 1.18 17.73
CA GLY A 195 2.75 1.13 19.20
C GLY A 195 3.24 2.46 19.81
N GLU A 196 3.72 2.41 21.05
CA GLU A 196 4.26 3.58 21.75
C GLU A 196 5.55 4.11 21.11
N GLU A 197 5.73 5.44 21.12
CA GLU A 197 6.97 6.07 20.70
C GLU A 197 8.10 5.71 21.69
N LEU A 198 9.22 5.20 21.17
CA LEU A 198 10.39 4.86 21.99
C LEU A 198 11.39 6.02 22.09
N GLY A 199 11.32 6.99 21.17
CA GLY A 199 12.18 8.17 21.15
C GLY A 199 12.35 8.75 19.73
N LYS A 200 13.13 9.82 19.64
CA LYS A 200 13.41 10.56 18.41
C LYS A 200 14.83 10.29 17.91
N ASN A 201 15.02 10.28 16.58
CA ASN A 201 16.36 10.23 16.00
C ASN A 201 16.97 11.65 15.89
N TYR A 202 18.26 11.74 15.56
CA TYR A 202 19.01 13.02 15.52
C TYR A 202 18.56 14.01 14.43
N ARG A 203 17.71 13.58 13.49
CA ARG A 203 17.12 14.41 12.43
C ARG A 203 15.64 14.72 12.67
N ALA A 204 15.07 14.30 13.80
CA ALA A 204 13.68 14.61 14.11
C ALA A 204 13.52 16.12 14.33
N GLU A 205 12.53 16.70 13.65
CA GLU A 205 12.17 18.11 13.81
C GLU A 205 11.19 18.29 14.98
N SER A 206 11.17 19.48 15.57
CA SER A 206 10.43 19.81 16.81
C SER A 206 9.07 20.42 16.51
#